data_AF-A0AAV2RJ49-F1
#
_entry.id   AF-A0AAV2RJ49-F1
#
_cell.length_a   1.000
_cell.length_b   1.000
_cell.length_c   1.000
_cell.angle_alpha   90.00
_cell.angle_beta   90.00
_cell.angle_gamma   90.00
#
_symmetry.space_group_name_H-M   'P 1'
#
loop_
_entity.id
_entity.type
_entity.pdbx_description
1 polymer ?
#
loop_
_entity_poly.entity_id
_entity_poly.type
_entity_poly.pdbx_seq_one_letter_code
_entity_poly.pdbx_strand_id
1 'polypeptide(L)'
;MKSASTLTTLYLHRNELLDFPFETLSQYTVLTSFSLYDNPLPSFPAIESDTLSTLYLGDAVYNTIPAGALDSLPNMESFFTQNLYIDSMATGLFRSLHELRNIHMRGTALTHLDSQQFGVNSSVIDLIALQNNHIATVDNEAFNGVQSGTINLINNKLTILPEDTWGLLIDAGVHLQLQGNELLCGCDVAWLVLEPTYHELVEDAVCHSGEKLVDLDPIFFINFC
;
A
#
# COMPACT_ATOMS: atom_id res chain seq x y z
N MET A 1 -16.75 32.15 -6.34
CA MET A 1 -16.23 31.71 -7.66
C MET A 1 -14.76 32.06 -7.93
N LYS A 2 -14.18 33.20 -7.51
CA LYS A 2 -12.73 33.47 -7.72
C LYS A 2 -11.77 32.44 -7.10
N SER A 3 -12.17 31.79 -6.00
CA SER A 3 -11.33 30.79 -5.33
C SER A 3 -11.19 29.48 -6.09
N ALA A 4 -12.18 29.09 -6.91
CA ALA A 4 -12.18 27.79 -7.58
C ALA A 4 -11.08 27.68 -8.67
N SER A 5 -10.75 28.80 -9.31
CA SER A 5 -9.71 28.88 -10.33
C SER A 5 -8.30 29.13 -9.78
N THR A 6 -8.14 29.25 -8.46
CA THR A 6 -6.84 29.59 -7.85
C THR A 6 -6.46 28.70 -6.67
N LEU A 7 -7.41 27.97 -6.07
CA LEU A 7 -7.15 27.13 -4.91
C LEU A 7 -6.46 25.83 -5.36
N THR A 8 -5.17 25.70 -5.01
CA THR A 8 -4.37 24.52 -5.33
C THR A 8 -4.36 23.47 -4.23
N THR A 9 -4.70 23.88 -3.01
CA THR A 9 -4.65 23.02 -1.83
C THR A 9 -5.80 23.32 -0.90
N LEU A 10 -6.50 22.28 -0.47
CA LEU A 10 -7.60 22.37 0.49
C LEU A 10 -7.34 21.41 1.64
N TYR A 11 -7.03 21.96 2.82
CA TYR A 11 -6.79 21.18 4.03
C TYR A 11 -7.91 21.40 5.03
N LEU A 12 -8.68 20.34 5.26
CA LEU A 12 -9.81 20.28 6.19
C LEU A 12 -9.61 19.16 7.22
N HIS A 13 -8.40 18.61 7.34
CA HIS A 13 -8.09 17.56 8.30
C HIS A 13 -8.27 18.02 9.76
N ARG A 14 -8.51 17.07 10.66
CA ARG A 14 -8.63 17.29 12.11
C ARG A 14 -9.74 18.28 12.45
N ASN A 15 -10.92 18.05 11.89
CA ASN A 15 -12.14 18.81 12.19
C ASN A 15 -13.27 17.83 12.59
N GLU A 16 -14.46 18.38 12.83
CA GLU A 16 -15.66 17.60 13.17
C GLU A 16 -16.62 17.51 11.98
N LEU A 17 -16.08 17.42 10.75
CA LEU A 17 -16.92 17.34 9.55
C LEU A 17 -17.64 15.99 9.50
N LEU A 18 -18.96 16.06 9.60
CA LEU A 18 -19.85 14.92 9.36
C LEU A 18 -20.24 14.80 7.88
N ASP A 19 -20.11 15.89 7.12
CA ASP A 19 -20.46 15.96 5.71
C ASP A 19 -19.64 17.05 5.00
N PHE A 20 -19.47 16.90 3.69
CA PHE A 20 -18.80 17.84 2.80
C PHE A 20 -19.41 17.73 1.38
N PRO A 21 -19.62 18.85 0.65
CA PRO A 21 -20.22 18.82 -0.68
C PRO A 21 -19.20 18.36 -1.75
N PHE A 22 -18.86 17.07 -1.75
CA PHE A 22 -17.83 16.46 -2.59
C PHE A 22 -18.05 16.69 -4.09
N GLU A 23 -19.30 16.77 -4.54
CA GLU A 23 -19.68 17.04 -5.92
C GLU A 23 -19.15 18.39 -6.44
N THR A 24 -18.84 19.32 -5.53
CA THR A 24 -18.30 20.64 -5.87
C THR A 24 -16.80 20.61 -6.19
N LEU A 25 -16.08 19.53 -5.88
CA LEU A 25 -14.64 19.41 -6.12
C LEU A 25 -14.27 19.47 -7.61
N SER A 26 -15.16 18.98 -8.48
CA SER A 26 -15.07 19.10 -9.94
C SER A 26 -14.96 20.55 -10.44
N GLN A 27 -15.41 21.54 -9.66
CA GLN A 27 -15.35 22.95 -10.02
C GLN A 27 -13.97 23.59 -9.78
N TYR A 28 -13.11 22.95 -8.98
CA TYR A 28 -11.80 23.48 -8.62
C TYR A 28 -10.76 23.04 -9.64
N THR A 29 -10.62 23.83 -10.72
CA THR A 29 -9.83 23.47 -11.91
C THR A 29 -8.32 23.46 -11.72
N VAL A 30 -7.82 23.73 -10.52
CA VAL A 30 -6.39 23.75 -10.19
C VAL A 30 -6.08 23.11 -8.84
N LEU A 31 -7.06 22.46 -8.20
CA LEU A 31 -6.89 21.83 -6.89
C LEU A 31 -6.14 20.51 -7.05
N THR A 32 -4.92 20.44 -6.54
CA THR A 32 -4.06 19.26 -6.67
C THR A 32 -3.96 18.45 -5.39
N SER A 33 -4.15 19.08 -4.23
CA SER A 33 -4.02 18.43 -2.93
C SER A 33 -5.26 18.67 -2.07
N PHE A 34 -5.87 17.58 -1.61
CA PHE A 34 -7.05 17.61 -0.74
C PHE A 34 -6.87 16.71 0.48
N SER A 35 -7.11 17.26 1.67
CA SER A 35 -6.96 16.54 2.93
C SER A 35 -8.21 16.65 3.79
N LEU A 36 -8.77 15.49 4.12
CA LEU A 36 -9.93 15.31 5.01
C LEU A 36 -9.66 14.35 6.17
N TYR A 37 -8.42 13.89 6.32
CA TYR A 37 -8.01 13.00 7.41
C TYR A 37 -8.48 13.49 8.80
N ASP A 38 -8.88 12.58 9.68
CA ASP A 38 -9.37 12.86 11.04
C ASP A 38 -10.59 13.77 11.02
N ASN A 39 -11.66 13.25 10.40
CA ASN A 39 -13.01 13.80 10.42
C ASN A 39 -14.01 12.65 10.58
N PRO A 40 -15.07 12.80 11.38
CA PRO A 40 -16.04 11.74 11.67
C PRO A 40 -17.03 11.48 10.52
N LEU A 41 -16.55 11.37 9.28
CA LEU A 41 -17.37 11.08 8.11
C LEU A 41 -18.03 9.69 8.27
N PRO A 42 -19.35 9.57 8.05
CA PRO A 42 -20.08 8.32 8.26
C PRO A 42 -19.75 7.24 7.21
N SER A 43 -19.22 7.62 6.06
CA SER A 43 -18.90 6.74 4.94
C SER A 43 -17.70 7.26 4.14
N PHE A 44 -17.07 6.37 3.37
CA PHE A 44 -16.03 6.77 2.43
C PHE A 44 -16.61 7.76 1.39
N PRO A 45 -15.94 8.89 1.12
CA PRO A 45 -16.48 9.93 0.25
C PRO A 45 -16.39 9.56 -1.23
N ALA A 46 -17.42 9.89 -2.00
CA ALA A 46 -17.38 9.82 -3.46
C ALA A 46 -16.76 11.11 -4.01
N ILE A 47 -15.53 11.03 -4.50
CA ILE A 47 -14.75 12.18 -4.96
C ILE A 47 -14.56 12.10 -6.48
N GLU A 48 -14.93 13.17 -7.18
CA GLU A 48 -14.66 13.33 -8.61
C GLU A 48 -13.77 14.56 -8.82
N SER A 49 -12.61 14.38 -9.44
CA SER A 49 -11.72 15.49 -9.77
C SER A 49 -10.72 15.12 -10.87
N ASP A 50 -10.67 15.97 -11.90
CA ASP A 50 -9.67 15.86 -12.96
C ASP A 50 -8.31 16.47 -12.59
N THR A 51 -8.17 17.09 -11.41
CA THR A 51 -6.94 17.83 -11.04
C THR A 51 -6.25 17.32 -9.79
N LEU A 52 -6.94 16.54 -8.95
CA LEU A 52 -6.34 15.98 -7.75
C LEU A 52 -5.24 14.99 -8.11
N SER A 53 -4.04 15.26 -7.60
CA SER A 53 -2.90 14.36 -7.65
C SER A 53 -2.53 13.80 -6.28
N THR A 54 -2.98 14.43 -5.20
CA THR A 54 -2.74 13.96 -3.83
C THR A 54 -4.01 14.02 -3.00
N LEU A 55 -4.36 12.88 -2.40
CA LEU A 55 -5.53 12.75 -1.55
C LEU A 55 -5.16 12.15 -0.19
N TYR A 56 -5.54 12.85 0.88
CA TYR A 56 -5.42 12.38 2.25
C TYR A 56 -6.80 12.13 2.83
N LEU A 57 -7.16 10.86 3.01
CA LEU A 57 -8.33 10.41 3.74
C LEU A 57 -7.89 9.71 5.04
N GLY A 58 -8.83 9.40 5.92
CA GLY A 58 -8.54 8.62 7.12
C GLY A 58 -9.12 9.24 8.38
N ASP A 59 -8.95 8.49 9.46
CA ASP A 59 -9.77 8.36 10.67
C ASP A 59 -11.19 8.95 10.60
N ALA A 60 -12.11 8.02 10.37
CA ALA A 60 -13.55 8.17 10.20
C ALA A 60 -14.20 6.87 10.68
N VAL A 61 -15.52 6.84 10.88
CA VAL A 61 -16.21 5.66 11.45
C VAL A 61 -16.39 4.50 10.47
N TYR A 62 -15.96 4.64 9.21
CA TYR A 62 -16.02 3.58 8.21
C TYR A 62 -14.83 2.64 8.28
N ASN A 63 -15.08 1.36 8.02
CA ASN A 63 -14.07 0.29 8.02
C ASN A 63 -13.75 -0.26 6.63
N THR A 64 -14.40 0.23 5.58
CA THR A 64 -14.23 -0.29 4.21
C THR A 64 -14.05 0.82 3.18
N ILE A 65 -13.19 0.59 2.17
CA ILE A 65 -13.13 1.41 0.95
C ILE A 65 -13.92 0.70 -0.17
N PRO A 66 -15.03 1.28 -0.68
CA PRO A 66 -15.88 0.62 -1.65
C PRO A 66 -15.24 0.56 -3.05
N ALA A 67 -15.76 -0.35 -3.88
CA ALA A 67 -15.33 -0.50 -5.27
C ALA A 67 -15.58 0.80 -6.06
N GLY A 68 -14.62 1.15 -6.90
CA GLY A 68 -14.68 2.34 -7.76
C GLY A 68 -14.57 3.68 -7.04
N ALA A 69 -14.29 3.70 -5.73
CA ALA A 69 -14.22 4.92 -4.95
C ALA A 69 -13.12 5.91 -5.40
N LEU A 70 -12.12 5.42 -6.13
CA LEU A 70 -11.01 6.21 -6.66
C LEU A 70 -11.04 6.33 -8.20
N ASP A 71 -12.01 5.72 -8.89
CA ASP A 71 -12.01 5.63 -10.37
C ASP A 71 -12.11 6.99 -11.08
N SER A 72 -12.71 7.99 -10.42
CA SER A 72 -12.89 9.35 -10.94
C SER A 72 -11.75 10.31 -10.56
N LEU A 73 -10.53 9.77 -10.37
CA LEU A 73 -9.32 10.52 -9.98
C LEU A 73 -8.15 10.19 -10.94
N PRO A 74 -8.27 10.50 -12.24
CA PRO A 74 -7.35 10.00 -13.27
C PRO A 74 -5.90 10.47 -13.12
N ASN A 75 -5.67 11.60 -12.45
CA ASN A 75 -4.34 12.20 -12.24
C ASN A 75 -3.76 11.93 -10.85
N MET A 76 -4.32 10.96 -10.11
CA MET A 76 -3.86 10.64 -8.76
C MET A 76 -2.45 10.05 -8.78
N GLU A 77 -1.51 10.70 -8.10
CA GLU A 77 -0.14 10.23 -7.93
C GLU A 77 0.09 9.63 -6.55
N SER A 78 -0.58 10.16 -5.52
CA SER A 78 -0.34 9.75 -4.13
C SER A 78 -1.64 9.66 -3.33
N PHE A 79 -1.92 8.46 -2.82
CA PHE A 79 -3.05 8.19 -1.94
C PHE A 79 -2.56 7.93 -0.52
N PHE A 80 -3.09 8.70 0.43
CA PHE A 80 -2.80 8.55 1.84
C PHE A 80 -4.07 8.19 2.61
N THR A 81 -4.03 7.08 3.34
CA THR A 81 -5.03 6.75 4.35
C THR A 81 -4.37 6.24 5.62
N GLN A 82 -4.85 6.74 6.74
CA GLN A 82 -4.51 6.27 8.06
C GLN A 82 -5.84 6.13 8.80
N ASN A 83 -6.37 4.92 8.91
CA ASN A 83 -7.64 4.67 9.58
C ASN A 83 -7.50 3.37 10.36
N LEU A 84 -7.67 3.46 11.68
CA LEU A 84 -7.49 2.35 12.61
C LEU A 84 -8.57 1.27 12.44
N TYR A 85 -9.64 1.56 11.71
CA TYR A 85 -10.77 0.68 11.50
C TYR A 85 -10.82 0.06 10.11
N ILE A 86 -9.99 0.49 9.15
CA ILE A 86 -10.01 -0.14 7.82
C ILE A 86 -9.50 -1.58 7.95
N ASP A 87 -10.41 -2.53 7.74
CA ASP A 87 -10.17 -3.97 7.80
C ASP A 87 -10.28 -4.64 6.41
N SER A 88 -10.89 -3.95 5.44
CA SER A 88 -11.13 -4.47 4.11
C SER A 88 -11.25 -3.38 3.06
N MET A 89 -10.96 -3.73 1.81
CA MET A 89 -11.01 -2.83 0.66
C MET A 89 -11.43 -3.62 -0.57
N ALA A 90 -12.05 -2.94 -1.55
CA ALA A 90 -12.39 -3.61 -2.79
C ALA A 90 -11.14 -4.07 -3.57
N THR A 91 -11.20 -5.26 -4.17
CA THR A 91 -10.20 -5.75 -5.10
C THR A 91 -10.03 -4.80 -6.29
N GLY A 92 -8.78 -4.54 -6.70
CA GLY A 92 -8.50 -3.69 -7.85
C GLY A 92 -8.74 -2.20 -7.63
N LEU A 93 -8.83 -1.74 -6.37
CA LEU A 93 -9.10 -0.35 -5.98
C LEU A 93 -8.21 0.68 -6.69
N PHE A 94 -6.96 0.31 -7.03
CA PHE A 94 -5.97 1.22 -7.61
C PHE A 94 -5.77 1.04 -9.13
N ARG A 95 -6.51 0.12 -9.78
CA ARG A 95 -6.27 -0.25 -11.19
C ARG A 95 -6.58 0.85 -12.20
N SER A 96 -7.47 1.77 -11.87
CA SER A 96 -7.85 2.92 -12.70
C SER A 96 -6.86 4.09 -12.59
N LEU A 97 -5.98 4.07 -11.58
CA LEU A 97 -5.05 5.18 -11.28
C LEU A 97 -3.71 4.99 -12.04
N HIS A 98 -3.69 5.41 -13.31
CA HIS A 98 -2.53 5.20 -14.19
C HIS A 98 -1.29 6.03 -13.82
N GLU A 99 -1.48 7.15 -13.13
CA GLU A 99 -0.40 8.04 -12.66
C GLU A 99 0.04 7.72 -11.22
N LEU A 100 -0.51 6.68 -10.59
CA LEU A 100 -0.27 6.38 -9.18
C LEU A 100 1.19 5.96 -8.96
N ARG A 101 1.82 6.56 -7.95
CA ARG A 101 3.21 6.26 -7.56
C ARG A 101 3.34 5.87 -6.10
N ASN A 102 2.50 6.44 -5.24
CA ASN A 102 2.60 6.26 -3.79
C ASN A 102 1.26 5.84 -3.17
N ILE A 103 1.28 4.75 -2.41
CA ILE A 103 0.15 4.28 -1.62
C ILE A 103 0.60 4.23 -0.17
N HIS A 104 -0.03 5.02 0.70
CA HIS A 104 0.25 5.04 2.13
C HIS A 104 -0.95 4.52 2.92
N MET A 105 -0.82 3.33 3.49
CA MET A 105 -1.82 2.62 4.30
C MET A 105 -1.19 2.08 5.59
N ARG A 106 -0.40 2.92 6.25
CA ARG A 106 0.29 2.60 7.51
C ARG A 106 -0.72 2.56 8.66
N GLY A 107 -0.57 1.58 9.54
CA GLY A 107 -1.34 1.57 10.80
C GLY A 107 -2.83 1.34 10.59
N THR A 108 -3.22 0.63 9.53
CA THR A 108 -4.58 0.15 9.34
C THR A 108 -4.76 -1.21 10.04
N ALA A 109 -5.99 -1.72 10.12
CA ALA A 109 -6.26 -3.01 10.76
C ALA A 109 -6.15 -4.19 9.78
N LEU A 110 -5.40 -4.03 8.67
CA LEU A 110 -5.24 -5.07 7.65
C LEU A 110 -4.54 -6.30 8.24
N THR A 111 -5.15 -7.47 8.02
CA THR A 111 -4.66 -8.77 8.50
C THR A 111 -4.30 -9.73 7.38
N HIS A 112 -4.91 -9.55 6.21
CA HIS A 112 -4.72 -10.34 5.01
C HIS A 112 -4.78 -9.42 3.79
N LEU A 113 -4.00 -9.74 2.75
CA LEU A 113 -4.07 -9.04 1.47
C LEU A 113 -4.58 -10.02 0.40
N ASP A 114 -5.79 -9.79 -0.07
CA ASP A 114 -6.39 -10.59 -1.15
C ASP A 114 -5.64 -10.39 -2.48
N SER A 115 -5.82 -11.34 -3.40
CA SER A 115 -5.34 -11.19 -4.77
C SER A 115 -5.83 -9.86 -5.37
N GLN A 116 -4.95 -9.14 -6.07
CA GLN A 116 -5.23 -7.87 -6.73
C GLN A 116 -5.61 -6.71 -5.77
N GLN A 117 -5.46 -6.88 -4.45
CA GLN A 117 -5.82 -5.86 -3.46
C GLN A 117 -5.04 -4.54 -3.61
N PHE A 118 -3.75 -4.65 -3.93
CA PHE A 118 -2.82 -3.57 -4.26
C PHE A 118 -2.37 -3.64 -5.73
N GLY A 119 -3.17 -4.28 -6.59
CA GLY A 119 -2.88 -4.37 -8.01
C GLY A 119 -2.99 -3.00 -8.70
N VAL A 120 -2.02 -2.70 -9.57
CA VAL A 120 -1.91 -1.40 -10.27
C VAL A 120 -1.72 -1.59 -11.76
N ASN A 121 -2.12 -0.58 -12.53
CA ASN A 121 -1.79 -0.46 -13.96
C ASN A 121 -0.84 0.73 -14.23
N SER A 122 -0.25 1.30 -13.17
CA SER A 122 0.75 2.37 -13.28
C SER A 122 2.07 1.81 -13.81
N SER A 123 2.77 2.61 -14.62
CA SER A 123 4.07 2.24 -15.17
C SER A 123 5.22 2.35 -14.15
N VAL A 124 5.02 3.10 -13.07
CA VAL A 124 6.05 3.33 -12.04
C VAL A 124 5.39 3.45 -10.67
N ILE A 125 5.75 2.54 -9.76
CA ILE A 125 5.43 2.65 -8.34
C ILE A 125 6.72 3.00 -7.61
N ASP A 126 6.66 4.00 -6.74
CA ASP A 126 7.79 4.35 -5.87
C ASP A 126 7.66 3.62 -4.53
N LEU A 127 6.47 3.65 -3.93
CA LEU A 127 6.27 3.17 -2.56
C LEU A 127 4.84 2.68 -2.32
N ILE A 128 4.73 1.46 -1.78
CA ILE A 128 3.53 0.95 -1.11
C ILE A 128 3.86 0.78 0.37
N ALA A 129 3.35 1.69 1.19
CA ALA A 129 3.63 1.77 2.63
C ALA A 129 2.53 1.08 3.45
N LEU A 130 2.84 -0.12 3.96
CA LEU A 130 1.96 -1.01 4.73
C LEU A 130 2.52 -1.32 6.13
N GLN A 131 3.46 -0.53 6.62
CA GLN A 131 4.08 -0.76 7.90
C GLN A 131 3.10 -0.61 9.08
N ASN A 132 3.36 -1.35 10.16
CA ASN A 132 2.56 -1.35 11.40
C ASN A 132 1.09 -1.75 11.18
N ASN A 133 0.83 -2.68 10.26
CA ASN A 133 -0.46 -3.37 10.16
C ASN A 133 -0.39 -4.71 10.92
N HIS A 134 -1.35 -5.60 10.68
CA HIS A 134 -1.40 -6.95 11.24
C HIS A 134 -1.31 -8.02 10.15
N ILE A 135 -0.70 -7.70 9.00
CA ILE A 135 -0.70 -8.53 7.80
C ILE A 135 0.06 -9.83 8.09
N ALA A 136 -0.65 -10.94 8.11
CA ALA A 136 -0.10 -12.27 8.37
C ALA A 136 0.04 -13.11 7.11
N THR A 137 -0.78 -12.83 6.10
CA THR A 137 -0.86 -13.58 4.84
C THR A 137 -1.11 -12.64 3.67
N VAL A 138 -0.56 -13.00 2.51
CA VAL A 138 -0.66 -12.26 1.26
C VAL A 138 -0.92 -13.28 0.17
N ASP A 139 -2.02 -13.10 -0.56
CA ASP A 139 -2.36 -13.96 -1.67
C ASP A 139 -1.47 -13.70 -2.90
N ASN A 140 -1.37 -14.71 -3.76
CA ASN A 140 -0.74 -14.57 -5.05
C ASN A 140 -1.40 -13.43 -5.85
N GLU A 141 -0.57 -12.63 -6.52
CA GLU A 141 -0.99 -11.46 -7.28
C GLU A 141 -1.59 -10.30 -6.45
N ALA A 142 -1.45 -10.28 -5.11
CA ALA A 142 -1.90 -9.14 -4.29
C ALA A 142 -1.35 -7.78 -4.79
N PHE A 143 -0.11 -7.77 -5.29
CA PHE A 143 0.60 -6.61 -5.85
C PHE A 143 0.78 -6.67 -7.37
N ASN A 144 -0.16 -7.28 -8.08
CA ASN A 144 -0.06 -7.44 -9.53
C ASN A 144 0.20 -6.11 -10.27
N GLY A 145 1.10 -6.13 -11.25
CA GLY A 145 1.46 -4.95 -12.04
C GLY A 145 2.49 -4.03 -11.39
N VAL A 146 2.86 -4.23 -10.13
CA VAL A 146 4.01 -3.53 -9.51
C VAL A 146 5.30 -4.09 -10.13
N GLN A 147 6.07 -3.22 -10.78
CA GLN A 147 7.30 -3.58 -11.50
C GLN A 147 8.56 -2.89 -10.98
N SER A 148 8.42 -2.02 -9.98
CA SER A 148 9.52 -1.27 -9.38
C SER A 148 9.09 -0.66 -8.04
N GLY A 149 10.06 -0.08 -7.33
CA GLY A 149 9.82 0.66 -6.09
C GLY A 149 10.02 -0.18 -4.85
N THR A 150 9.38 0.25 -3.76
CA THR A 150 9.48 -0.38 -2.44
C THR A 150 8.11 -0.78 -1.92
N ILE A 151 8.00 -1.99 -1.41
CA ILE A 151 6.85 -2.42 -0.59
C ILE A 151 7.33 -2.50 0.85
N ASN A 152 6.83 -1.58 1.67
CA ASN A 152 7.18 -1.51 3.08
C ASN A 152 6.18 -2.29 3.93
N LEU A 153 6.63 -3.43 4.45
CA LEU A 153 5.87 -4.35 5.31
C LEU A 153 6.46 -4.39 6.73
N ILE A 154 7.22 -3.37 7.13
CA ILE A 154 7.85 -3.30 8.45
C ILE A 154 6.80 -3.42 9.57
N ASN A 155 7.10 -4.19 10.62
CA ASN A 155 6.23 -4.43 11.77
C ASN A 155 4.85 -4.97 11.37
N ASN A 156 4.83 -6.10 10.67
CA ASN A 156 3.62 -6.88 10.37
C ASN A 156 3.70 -8.27 11.05
N LYS A 157 2.96 -9.26 10.55
CA LYS A 157 2.83 -10.60 11.11
C LYS A 157 3.17 -11.70 10.10
N LEU A 158 3.94 -11.38 9.07
CA LEU A 158 4.39 -12.37 8.10
C LEU A 158 5.29 -13.40 8.77
N THR A 159 5.09 -14.66 8.43
CA THR A 159 5.88 -15.80 8.95
C THR A 159 6.63 -16.55 7.85
N ILE A 160 6.22 -16.39 6.59
CA ILE A 160 6.81 -17.05 5.43
C ILE A 160 6.82 -16.10 4.23
N LEU A 161 7.67 -16.38 3.24
CA LEU A 161 7.75 -15.63 1.97
C LEU A 161 7.70 -16.59 0.77
N PRO A 162 6.50 -17.05 0.36
CA PRO A 162 6.35 -17.99 -0.75
C PRO A 162 6.85 -17.40 -2.09
N GLU A 163 7.61 -18.18 -2.86
CA GLU A 163 8.17 -17.74 -4.15
C GLU A 163 7.07 -17.36 -5.16
N ASP A 164 5.93 -18.05 -5.16
CA ASP A 164 4.79 -17.76 -6.03
C ASP A 164 4.10 -16.42 -5.71
N THR A 165 4.20 -15.95 -4.47
CA THR A 165 3.70 -14.64 -4.05
C THR A 165 4.69 -13.51 -4.31
N TRP A 166 5.97 -13.71 -3.97
CA TRP A 166 6.97 -12.62 -3.91
C TRP A 166 8.00 -12.66 -5.04
N GLY A 167 8.22 -13.80 -5.68
CA GLY A 167 9.27 -14.00 -6.68
C GLY A 167 9.16 -13.03 -7.85
N LEU A 168 7.96 -12.84 -8.41
CA LEU A 168 7.74 -11.90 -9.52
C LEU A 168 8.06 -10.44 -9.17
N LEU A 169 7.87 -10.03 -7.91
CA LEU A 169 8.20 -8.68 -7.45
C LEU A 169 9.72 -8.52 -7.32
N ILE A 170 10.38 -9.52 -6.72
CA ILE A 170 11.82 -9.56 -6.55
C ILE A 170 12.53 -9.60 -7.91
N ASP A 171 12.06 -10.41 -8.85
CA ASP A 171 12.58 -10.47 -10.23
C ASP A 171 12.45 -9.15 -10.98
N ALA A 172 11.40 -8.36 -10.66
CA ALA A 172 11.22 -7.03 -11.21
C ALA A 172 12.09 -5.95 -10.52
N GLY A 173 12.84 -6.31 -9.47
CA GLY A 173 13.67 -5.38 -8.71
C GLY A 173 12.91 -4.57 -7.66
N VAL A 174 11.74 -5.05 -7.21
CA VAL A 174 10.99 -4.43 -6.12
C VAL A 174 11.69 -4.74 -4.80
N HIS A 175 11.97 -3.70 -4.02
CA HIS A 175 12.57 -3.84 -2.69
C HIS A 175 11.48 -4.11 -1.64
N LEU A 176 11.64 -5.14 -0.82
CA LEU A 176 10.73 -5.48 0.27
C LEU A 176 11.38 -5.10 1.60
N GLN A 177 10.69 -4.28 2.40
CA GLN A 177 11.12 -3.98 3.77
C GLN A 177 10.32 -4.84 4.74
N LEU A 178 11.00 -5.78 5.40
CA LEU A 178 10.41 -6.89 6.14
C LEU A 178 10.76 -6.88 7.63
N GLN A 179 11.55 -5.90 8.10
CA GLN A 179 11.95 -5.81 9.49
C GLN A 179 10.74 -5.86 10.45
N GLY A 180 10.87 -6.59 11.56
CA GLY A 180 9.81 -6.66 12.58
C GLY A 180 8.64 -7.58 12.24
N ASN A 181 8.79 -8.45 11.24
CA ASN A 181 7.96 -9.65 11.04
C ASN A 181 8.50 -10.85 11.83
N GLU A 182 7.78 -11.97 11.82
CA GLU A 182 8.10 -13.19 12.58
C GLU A 182 8.50 -14.33 11.63
N LEU A 183 9.37 -14.04 10.66
CA LEU A 183 9.77 -14.96 9.59
C LEU A 183 10.41 -16.24 10.14
N LEU A 184 9.89 -17.41 9.79
CA LEU A 184 10.39 -18.70 10.29
C LEU A 184 11.75 -19.06 9.70
N CYS A 185 12.03 -18.62 8.47
CA CYS A 185 13.25 -18.91 7.72
C CYS A 185 13.58 -20.41 7.62
N GLY A 186 12.59 -21.23 7.29
CA GLY A 186 12.78 -22.64 6.92
C GLY A 186 13.00 -22.77 5.41
N CYS A 187 12.68 -23.95 4.85
CA CYS A 187 12.79 -24.15 3.39
C CYS A 187 11.93 -23.21 2.55
N ASP A 188 10.96 -22.51 3.15
CA ASP A 188 10.13 -21.50 2.49
C ASP A 188 10.92 -20.29 1.99
N VAL A 189 12.10 -19.99 2.56
CA VAL A 189 12.99 -18.91 2.10
C VAL A 189 14.20 -19.42 1.32
N ALA A 190 14.27 -20.72 1.00
CA ALA A 190 15.43 -21.30 0.30
C ALA A 190 15.72 -20.55 -1.02
N TRP A 191 14.69 -20.19 -1.78
CA TRP A 191 14.82 -19.46 -3.03
C TRP A 191 15.47 -18.07 -2.87
N LEU A 192 15.31 -17.42 -1.71
CA LEU A 192 15.97 -16.15 -1.38
C LEU A 192 17.43 -16.35 -0.96
N VAL A 193 17.69 -17.37 -0.11
CA VAL A 193 19.04 -17.64 0.42
C VAL A 193 19.98 -18.19 -0.66
N LEU A 194 19.44 -18.98 -1.59
CA LEU A 194 20.20 -19.63 -2.66
C LEU A 194 20.48 -18.70 -3.86
N GLU A 195 19.86 -17.52 -3.90
CA GLU A 195 20.04 -16.54 -4.97
C GLU A 195 20.57 -15.20 -4.42
N PRO A 196 21.91 -15.03 -4.35
CA PRO A 196 22.53 -13.84 -3.76
C PRO A 196 22.13 -12.52 -4.41
N THR A 197 21.67 -12.53 -5.67
CA THR A 197 21.21 -11.30 -6.35
C THR A 197 19.95 -10.73 -5.72
N TYR A 198 19.16 -11.52 -4.98
CA TYR A 198 17.97 -11.05 -4.27
C TYR A 198 18.27 -10.41 -2.92
N HIS A 199 19.48 -10.58 -2.37
CA HIS A 199 19.79 -10.15 -1.01
C HIS A 199 19.63 -8.63 -0.78
N GLU A 200 19.95 -7.79 -1.77
CA GLU A 200 19.75 -6.34 -1.67
C GLU A 200 18.27 -5.94 -1.64
N LEU A 201 17.39 -6.78 -2.17
CA LEU A 201 15.94 -6.54 -2.24
C LEU A 201 15.21 -6.93 -0.94
N VAL A 202 15.87 -7.68 -0.04
CA VAL A 202 15.31 -8.15 1.24
C VAL A 202 16.31 -7.98 2.40
N GLU A 203 17.22 -7.00 2.32
CA GLU A 203 18.37 -6.87 3.24
C GLU A 203 18.02 -6.71 4.72
N ASP A 204 16.81 -6.23 5.01
CA ASP A 204 16.29 -5.96 6.35
C ASP A 204 15.48 -7.14 6.92
N ALA A 205 15.31 -8.22 6.16
CA ALA A 205 14.60 -9.41 6.59
C ALA A 205 15.36 -10.12 7.72
N VAL A 206 14.68 -10.29 8.85
CA VAL A 206 15.21 -10.95 10.05
C VAL A 206 14.29 -12.10 10.41
N CYS A 207 14.90 -13.26 10.64
CA CYS A 207 14.22 -14.47 11.08
C CYS A 207 13.74 -14.33 12.53
N HIS A 208 12.76 -15.13 12.93
CA HIS A 208 12.26 -15.19 14.30
C HIS A 208 13.36 -15.57 15.31
N SER A 209 14.41 -16.27 14.86
CA SER A 209 15.62 -16.55 15.64
C SER A 209 16.47 -15.32 15.95
N GLY A 210 16.25 -14.20 15.26
CA GLY A 210 17.04 -12.97 15.32
C GLY A 210 18.18 -12.90 14.31
N GLU A 211 18.42 -13.95 13.54
CA GLU A 211 19.41 -13.98 12.46
C GLU A 211 18.87 -13.26 11.21
N LYS A 212 19.73 -12.56 10.47
CA LYS A 212 19.33 -11.97 9.19
C LYS A 212 19.16 -13.07 8.16
N LEU A 213 18.11 -12.96 7.33
CA LEU A 213 17.84 -13.92 6.27
C LEU A 213 19.04 -14.07 5.32
N VAL A 214 19.66 -12.95 4.94
CA VAL A 214 20.80 -12.90 4.01
C VAL A 214 22.11 -13.46 4.59
N ASP A 215 22.18 -13.69 5.91
CA ASP A 215 23.35 -14.23 6.60
C ASP A 215 23.25 -15.76 6.81
N LEU A 216 22.11 -16.38 6.46
CA LEU A 216 21.87 -17.81 6.61
C LEU A 216 22.82 -18.65 5.71
N ASP A 217 23.28 -19.79 6.21
CA ASP A 217 24.20 -20.67 5.47
C ASP A 217 23.50 -21.38 4.30
N PRO A 218 23.82 -21.06 3.03
CA PRO A 218 23.18 -21.68 1.86
C PRO A 218 23.43 -23.19 1.78
N ILE A 219 24.52 -23.71 2.36
CA ILE A 219 24.82 -25.16 2.37
C ILE A 219 23.73 -25.93 3.11
N PHE A 220 23.13 -25.34 4.16
CA PHE A 220 22.01 -25.97 4.85
C PHE A 220 20.81 -26.15 3.91
N PHE A 221 20.45 -25.09 3.17
CA PHE A 221 19.31 -25.12 2.26
C PHE A 221 19.52 -26.07 1.08
N ILE A 222 20.74 -26.17 0.53
CA ILE A 222 21.06 -27.11 -0.57
C ILE A 222 20.89 -28.58 -0.15
N ASN A 223 21.15 -28.91 1.11
CA ASN A 223 21.18 -30.30 1.58
C ASN A 223 19.87 -30.77 2.21
N PHE A 224 19.03 -29.83 2.66
CA PHE A 224 17.85 -30.14 3.49
C PHE A 224 16.55 -29.52 2.94
N CYS A 225 16.66 -28.71 1.89
CA CYS A 225 15.59 -28.27 1.01
C CYS A 225 15.97 -28.70 -0.42
#